data_AF-A0A962Y334-F1
#
_entry.id   AF-A0A962Y334-F1
#
_cell.length_a   1.000
_cell.length_b   1.000
_cell.length_c   1.000
_cell.angle_alpha   90.00
_cell.angle_beta   90.00
_cell.angle_gamma   90.00
#
_symmetry.space_group_name_H-M   'P 1'
#
loop_
_entity.id
_entity.type
_entity.pdbx_description
1 polymer ?
#
loop_
_entity_poly.entity_id
_entity_poly.type
_entity_poly.pdbx_seq_one_letter_code
_entity_poly.pdbx_strand_id
1 'polypeptide(L)'
;ILVRDGTAMEGTASNLFIVHEGLLITPPEGTELLSGITRDLVLELAQEAGLPYAQASIGVAELEQADEIWLTSSTREIAAVVRLNGRQVGNGVPGPLWHRMDALFQACKVRLRQGEDCHDN
;
A
#
# COMPACT_ATOMS: atom_id res chain seq x y z
N ILE A 1 7.02 -11.33 1.49
CA ILE A 1 5.90 -11.17 0.54
C ILE A 1 5.60 -12.55 -0.02
N LEU A 2 4.36 -12.99 0.07
CA LEU A 2 3.88 -14.27 -0.42
C LEU A 2 3.63 -14.16 -1.91
N VAL A 3 4.16 -15.12 -2.67
CA VAL A 3 4.00 -15.24 -4.12
C VAL A 3 3.30 -16.57 -4.41
N ARG A 4 2.27 -16.53 -5.26
CA ARG A 4 1.53 -17.71 -5.73
C ARG A 4 1.35 -17.61 -7.23
N ASP A 5 1.63 -18.69 -7.95
CA ASP A 5 1.47 -18.77 -9.41
C ASP A 5 2.11 -17.58 -10.17
N GLY A 6 3.28 -17.12 -9.70
CA GLY A 6 4.00 -15.99 -10.30
C GLY A 6 3.45 -14.59 -9.98
N THR A 7 2.47 -14.50 -9.08
CA THR A 7 1.83 -13.25 -8.65
C THR A 7 2.10 -12.97 -7.17
N ALA A 8 2.43 -11.72 -6.84
CA ALA A 8 2.61 -11.25 -5.47
C ALA A 8 1.25 -10.89 -4.85
N MET A 9 1.01 -11.39 -3.63
CA MET A 9 -0.31 -11.34 -3.00
C MET A 9 -0.32 -10.44 -1.75
N GLU A 10 0.32 -10.88 -0.68
CA GLU A 10 0.30 -10.19 0.62
C GLU A 10 1.55 -10.53 1.44
N GLY A 11 1.73 -9.89 2.59
CA GLY A 11 2.59 -10.41 3.65
C GLY A 11 1.83 -11.40 4.54
N THR A 12 2.53 -12.04 5.47
CA THR A 12 1.94 -13.06 6.36
C THR A 12 0.74 -12.57 7.19
N ALA A 13 0.67 -11.27 7.49
CA ALA A 13 -0.41 -10.64 8.24
C ALA A 13 -0.59 -9.16 7.83
N SER A 14 -0.43 -8.88 6.54
CA SER A 14 -0.42 -7.51 6.01
C SER A 14 -0.73 -7.50 4.53
N ASN A 15 -1.46 -6.51 4.02
CA ASN A 15 -1.69 -6.38 2.58
C ASN A 15 -0.46 -5.80 1.87
N LEU A 16 -0.38 -6.00 0.56
CA LEU A 16 0.71 -5.52 -0.30
C LEU A 16 0.22 -4.36 -1.18
N PHE A 17 1.04 -3.33 -1.25
CA PHE A 17 0.97 -2.32 -2.30
C PHE A 17 2.32 -2.20 -3.00
N ILE A 18 2.30 -1.83 -4.27
CA ILE A 18 3.48 -1.34 -5.00
C ILE A 18 3.16 0.01 -5.64
N VAL A 19 4.22 0.76 -5.96
CA VAL A 19 4.14 1.90 -6.85
C VAL A 19 4.99 1.58 -8.08
N HIS A 20 4.40 1.76 -9.25
CA HIS A 20 5.11 1.62 -10.51
C HIS A 20 4.71 2.76 -11.44
N GLU A 21 5.67 3.58 -11.85
CA GLU A 21 5.46 4.76 -12.70
C GLU A 21 4.40 5.73 -12.13
N GLY A 22 4.35 5.86 -10.81
CA GLY A 22 3.42 6.73 -10.10
C GLY A 22 2.00 6.17 -9.90
N LEU A 23 1.71 4.96 -10.40
CA LEU A 23 0.45 4.25 -10.15
C LEU A 23 0.56 3.41 -8.87
N LEU A 24 -0.37 3.59 -7.92
CA LEU A 24 -0.49 2.75 -6.74
C LEU A 24 -1.26 1.47 -7.07
N ILE A 25 -0.64 0.30 -6.88
CA ILE A 25 -1.25 -0.99 -7.24
C ILE A 25 -1.33 -1.88 -6.01
N THR A 26 -2.49 -2.48 -5.76
CA THR A 26 -2.68 -3.57 -4.79
C THR A 26 -3.36 -4.74 -5.49
N PRO A 27 -3.13 -5.99 -5.05
CA PRO A 27 -3.93 -7.10 -5.51
C PRO A 27 -5.43 -6.88 -5.21
N PRO A 28 -6.33 -7.32 -6.12
CA PRO A 28 -7.77 -7.23 -5.91
C PRO A 28 -8.19 -8.12 -4.73
N GLU A 29 -9.30 -7.77 -4.08
CA GLU A 29 -9.86 -8.66 -3.07
C GLU A 29 -10.28 -9.99 -3.70
N GLY A 30 -10.01 -11.08 -2.99
CA GLY A 30 -10.36 -12.42 -3.41
C GLY A 30 -10.38 -13.38 -2.23
N THR A 31 -10.88 -14.60 -2.44
CA THR A 31 -11.02 -15.63 -1.38
C THR A 31 -9.71 -16.00 -0.68
N GLU A 32 -8.56 -15.67 -1.27
CA GLU A 32 -7.23 -15.97 -0.74
C GLU A 32 -6.53 -14.77 -0.07
N LEU A 33 -7.14 -13.58 -0.08
CA LEU A 33 -6.54 -12.35 0.43
C LEU A 33 -7.29 -11.83 1.66
N LEU A 34 -6.55 -11.33 2.64
CA LEU A 34 -7.14 -10.69 3.81
C LEU A 34 -7.84 -9.39 3.39
N SER A 35 -9.15 -9.28 3.62
CA SER A 35 -9.82 -7.97 3.61
C SER A 35 -9.29 -7.16 4.79
N GLY A 36 -8.66 -6.04 4.50
CA GLY A 36 -7.87 -5.27 5.46
C GLY A 36 -8.40 -3.86 5.59
N ILE A 37 -8.94 -3.52 6.76
CA ILE A 37 -9.47 -2.16 7.03
C ILE A 37 -8.44 -1.07 6.71
N THR A 38 -7.16 -1.29 7.04
CA THR A 38 -6.08 -0.35 6.71
C THR A 38 -5.82 -0.24 5.21
N ARG A 39 -5.96 -1.34 4.45
CA ARG A 39 -5.86 -1.34 2.99
C ARG A 39 -7.02 -0.55 2.39
N ASP A 40 -8.24 -0.76 2.87
CA ASP A 40 -9.43 -0.09 2.34
C ASP A 40 -9.35 1.42 2.59
N LEU A 41 -8.94 1.82 3.79
CA LEU A 41 -8.68 3.23 4.09
C LEU A 41 -7.58 3.85 3.21
N VAL A 42 -6.51 3.10 2.88
CA VAL A 42 -5.48 3.58 1.93
C VAL A 42 -6.07 3.81 0.54
N LEU A 43 -6.97 2.94 0.06
CA LEU A 43 -7.64 3.10 -1.23
C LEU A 43 -8.62 4.27 -1.22
N GLU A 44 -9.37 4.47 -0.13
CA GLU A 44 -10.27 5.63 0.06
C GLU A 44 -9.48 6.95 0.03
N LEU A 45 -8.41 7.05 0.83
CA LEU A 45 -7.53 8.21 0.86
C LEU A 45 -6.85 8.46 -0.49
N ALA A 46 -6.50 7.39 -1.23
CA ALA A 46 -5.97 7.52 -2.58
C ALA A 46 -7.01 8.14 -3.53
N GLN A 47 -8.26 7.66 -3.48
CA GLN A 47 -9.35 8.17 -4.28
C GLN A 47 -9.63 9.65 -3.99
N GLU A 48 -9.74 10.04 -2.72
CA GLU A 48 -10.01 11.43 -2.30
C GLU A 48 -8.88 12.39 -2.67
N ALA A 49 -7.62 11.97 -2.50
CA ALA A 49 -6.46 12.79 -2.84
C ALA A 49 -6.17 12.84 -4.35
N GLY A 50 -6.99 12.18 -5.18
CA GLY A 50 -6.80 12.08 -6.63
C GLY A 50 -5.51 11.34 -7.00
N LEU A 51 -5.07 10.40 -6.17
CA LEU A 51 -3.93 9.55 -6.46
C LEU A 51 -4.36 8.43 -7.42
N PRO A 52 -3.67 8.23 -8.55
CA PRO A 52 -4.00 7.12 -9.44
C PRO A 52 -3.72 5.80 -8.72
N TYR A 53 -4.72 4.92 -8.70
CA TYR A 53 -4.59 3.59 -8.14
C TYR A 53 -5.31 2.53 -8.98
N ALA A 54 -4.88 1.28 -8.83
CA ALA A 54 -5.50 0.13 -9.46
C ALA A 54 -5.53 -1.08 -8.50
N GLN A 55 -6.61 -1.85 -8.60
CA GLN A 55 -6.69 -3.19 -7.99
C GLN A 55 -6.40 -4.24 -9.07
N ALA A 56 -5.18 -4.76 -9.12
CA ALA A 56 -4.70 -5.64 -10.19
C ALA A 56 -3.67 -6.65 -9.68
N SER A 57 -3.54 -7.79 -10.36
CA SER A 57 -2.50 -8.79 -10.08
C SER A 57 -1.11 -8.19 -10.31
N ILE A 58 -0.20 -8.40 -9.36
CA ILE A 58 1.17 -7.90 -9.42
C ILE A 58 2.10 -9.05 -9.79
N GLY A 59 2.73 -9.01 -10.96
CA GLY A 59 3.70 -10.03 -11.34
C GLY A 59 4.97 -9.97 -10.49
N VAL A 60 5.69 -11.08 -10.33
CA VAL A 60 7.00 -11.08 -9.63
C VAL A 60 7.97 -10.07 -10.25
N ALA A 61 8.03 -10.00 -11.58
CA ALA A 61 8.90 -9.06 -12.28
C ALA A 61 8.53 -7.60 -12.00
N GLU A 62 7.24 -7.30 -11.85
CA GLU A 62 6.73 -5.98 -11.53
C GLU A 62 7.04 -5.62 -10.06
N LEU A 63 6.83 -6.57 -9.14
CA LEU A 63 7.23 -6.42 -7.74
C LEU A 63 8.73 -6.12 -7.60
N GLU A 64 9.59 -6.82 -8.34
CA GLU A 64 11.05 -6.62 -8.30
C GLU A 64 11.51 -5.30 -8.94
N GLN A 65 10.68 -4.71 -9.80
CA GLN A 65 10.95 -3.45 -10.51
C GLN A 65 10.14 -2.27 -9.96
N ALA A 66 9.39 -2.47 -8.87
CA ALA A 66 8.58 -1.43 -8.26
C ALA A 66 9.45 -0.26 -7.75
N ASP A 67 8.96 0.95 -7.97
CA ASP A 67 9.57 2.18 -7.46
C ASP A 67 9.45 2.24 -5.93
N GLU A 68 8.31 1.79 -5.41
CA GLU A 68 8.03 1.66 -3.98
C GLU A 68 7.27 0.36 -3.69
N ILE A 69 7.48 -0.22 -2.51
CA ILE A 69 6.72 -1.38 -2.02
C ILE A 69 6.26 -1.07 -0.60
N TRP A 70 4.98 -1.28 -0.31
CA TRP A 70 4.40 -1.03 1.01
C TRP A 70 3.71 -2.28 1.55
N LEU A 71 3.72 -2.42 2.87
CA LEU A 71 2.90 -3.39 3.59
C LEU A 71 1.98 -2.66 4.54
N THR A 72 0.70 -3.02 4.57
CA THR A 72 -0.27 -2.40 5.47
C THR A 72 -0.84 -3.39 6.48
N SER A 73 -0.97 -2.97 7.73
CA SER A 73 -1.64 -3.75 8.79
C SER A 73 -2.13 -2.86 9.92
N SER A 74 -3.04 -3.35 10.75
CA SER A 74 -3.54 -2.60 11.90
C SER A 74 -2.46 -2.21 12.92
N THR A 75 -1.36 -2.98 13.00
CA THR A 75 -0.28 -2.76 13.97
C THR A 75 0.90 -1.97 13.41
N ARG A 76 1.04 -1.91 12.08
CA ARG A 76 2.17 -1.24 11.41
C ARG A 76 1.74 -0.13 10.46
N GLU A 77 0.45 0.12 10.34
CA GLU A 77 -0.13 1.19 9.53
C GLU A 77 0.31 1.03 8.08
N ILE A 78 1.14 1.95 7.54
CA ILE A 78 1.71 1.87 6.21
C ILE A 78 3.24 1.75 6.33
N ALA A 79 3.77 0.54 6.20
CA ALA A 79 5.21 0.28 6.32
C ALA A 79 5.89 0.24 4.94
N ALA A 80 6.88 1.09 4.71
CA ALA A 80 7.71 1.03 3.50
C ALA A 80 8.68 -0.17 3.54
N VAL A 81 8.74 -0.92 2.43
CA VAL A 81 9.71 -1.98 2.19
C VAL A 81 10.80 -1.44 1.29
N VAL A 82 11.94 -1.07 1.88
CA VAL A 82 13.07 -0.45 1.16
C VAL A 82 14.08 -1.47 0.62
N ARG A 83 13.92 -2.75 0.98
CA ARG A 83 14.72 -3.86 0.45
C ARG A 83 13.86 -5.09 0.19
N LEU A 84 14.02 -5.69 -0.97
CA LEU A 84 13.40 -6.94 -1.38
C LEU A 84 14.50 -7.92 -1.80
N ASN A 85 14.52 -9.13 -1.20
CA ASN A 85 15.51 -10.17 -1.50
C ASN A 85 16.97 -9.66 -1.49
N GLY A 86 17.30 -8.79 -0.53
CA GLY A 86 18.64 -8.19 -0.38
C GLY A 86 18.94 -7.03 -1.32
N ARG A 87 18.09 -6.76 -2.33
CA ARG A 87 18.22 -5.64 -3.26
C ARG A 87 17.45 -4.44 -2.74
N GLN A 88 17.90 -3.24 -3.08
CA GLN A 88 17.17 -2.00 -2.76
C GLN A 88 15.92 -1.90 -3.63
N VAL A 89 14.83 -1.44 -3.03
CA VAL A 89 13.62 -1.01 -3.74
C VAL A 89 13.77 0.48 -4.02
N GLY A 90 13.55 0.91 -5.27
CA GLY A 90 13.87 2.27 -5.70
C GLY A 90 15.30 2.66 -5.32
N ASN A 91 15.43 3.70 -4.50
CA ASN A 91 16.71 4.23 -3.98
C ASN A 91 17.04 3.76 -2.55
N GLY A 92 16.31 2.77 -2.01
CA GLY A 92 16.54 2.22 -0.67
C GLY A 92 16.04 3.08 0.48
N VAL A 93 15.19 4.08 0.22
CA VAL A 93 14.45 4.86 1.23
C VAL A 93 12.96 4.90 0.89
N PRO A 94 12.07 5.24 1.84
CA PRO A 94 10.66 5.44 1.50
C PRO A 94 10.49 6.50 0.41
N GLY A 95 9.61 6.21 -0.56
CA GLY A 95 9.42 7.06 -1.73
C GLY A 95 8.45 8.21 -1.50
N PRO A 96 8.31 9.11 -2.50
CA PRO A 96 7.46 10.28 -2.40
C PRO A 96 5.96 9.94 -2.25
N LEU A 97 5.48 8.87 -2.90
CA LEU A 97 4.07 8.51 -2.82
C LEU A 97 3.75 7.89 -1.44
N TRP A 98 4.68 7.10 -0.88
CA TRP A 98 4.58 6.64 0.51
C TRP A 98 4.47 7.80 1.49
N HIS A 99 5.36 8.81 1.40
CA HIS A 99 5.33 9.98 2.28
C HIS A 99 4.03 10.76 2.19
N ARG A 100 3.50 10.93 0.96
CA ARG A 100 2.22 11.58 0.74
C ARG A 100 1.08 10.78 1.37
N MET A 101 1.06 9.47 1.19
CA MET A 101 0.02 8.60 1.74
C MET A 101 0.09 8.51 3.27
N ASP A 102 1.28 8.37 3.85
CA ASP A 102 1.45 8.37 5.30
C ASP A 102 0.94 9.67 5.93
N ALA A 103 1.24 10.83 5.32
CA ALA A 103 0.71 12.11 5.80
C ALA A 103 -0.83 12.17 5.79
N LEU A 104 -1.47 11.70 4.72
CA LEU A 104 -2.94 11.60 4.63
C LEU A 104 -3.50 10.67 5.71
N PHE A 105 -2.87 9.50 5.88
CA PHE A 105 -3.27 8.49 6.85
C PHE A 105 -3.15 8.99 8.29
N GLN A 106 -2.05 9.67 8.64
CA GLN A 106 -1.88 10.26 9.97
C GLN A 106 -2.90 11.38 10.23
N ALA A 107 -3.21 12.22 9.23
CA ALA A 107 -4.22 13.27 9.37
C ALA A 107 -5.61 12.67 9.61
N CYS A 108 -6.01 11.66 8.83
CA CYS A 108 -7.25 10.91 9.03
C CYS A 108 -7.35 10.30 10.44
N LYS A 109 -6.28 9.65 10.93
CA LYS A 109 -6.25 9.11 12.31
C LYS A 109 -6.47 10.17 13.39
N VAL A 110 -5.95 11.38 13.20
CA VAL A 110 -6.14 12.48 14.16
C VAL A 110 -7.61 12.89 14.18
N ARG A 111 -8.25 13.04 13.01
CA ARG A 111 -9.69 13.37 12.89
C ARG A 111 -10.57 12.32 13.56
N LEU A 112 -10.33 11.03 13.29
CA LEU A 112 -11.09 9.93 13.92
C LEU A 112 -11.00 9.95 15.45
N ARG A 113 -9.84 10.29 16.01
CA ARG A 113 -9.66 10.43 17.47
C ARG A 113 -10.44 11.61 18.06
N GLN A 114 -10.75 12.61 17.24
CA GLN A 114 -11.54 13.78 17.61
C GLN A 114 -13.05 13.56 17.37
N GLY A 115 -13.44 12.39 16.84
CA GLY A 115 -14.83 12.07 16.50
C GLY A 115 -15.29 12.66 15.17
N GLU A 116 -14.35 13.10 14.35
CA GLU A 116 -14.57 13.62 12.99
C GLU A 116 -14.41 12.51 11.95
N ASP A 117 -14.99 12.70 10.77
CA ASP A 117 -14.80 11.81 9.63
C ASP A 117 -13.44 12.03 8.96
N CYS A 118 -12.90 11.00 8.31
CA CYS A 118 -11.68 11.13 7.51
C CYS A 118 -11.91 11.82 6.17
N HIS A 119 -13.16 11.80 5.69
CA HIS A 119 -13.57 12.42 4.45
C HIS A 119 -13.68 13.94 4.61
N ASP A 120 -12.97 14.70 3.76
CA ASP A 120 -13.18 16.15 3.65
C ASP A 120 -14.57 16.38 3.00
N ASN A 121 -15.51 17.00 3.75
CA ASN A 121 -16.89 17.25 3.34
C ASN A 121 -17.05 18.30 2.24
#